data_AF-A0A5N7Z9V2-F1
#
_entry.id   AF-A0A5N7Z9V2-F1
#
_cell.length_a   1.000
_cell.length_b   1.000
_cell.length_c   1.000
_cell.angle_alpha   90.00
_cell.angle_beta   90.00
_cell.angle_gamma   90.00
#
_symmetry.space_group_name_H-M   'P 1'
#
loop_
_entity.id
_entity.type
_entity.pdbx_description
1 polymer ?
#
loop_
_entity_poly.entity_id
_entity_poly.type
_entity_poly.pdbx_seq_one_letter_code
_entity_poly.pdbx_strand_id
1 'polypeptide(L)'
;MKTTIKLLMFTALMAISCNSDSDSSNSGNTQDTTVAADAKAQAFEEDVEGIKEEVLAGDGYYASKNADTQLPPSSCRVITQETLTNGDKKFKVDFGTGCVDANGNNRSGIIYIVAHRNTTNNEITAAITFDNYYINSHKIEGTINVSRVVVNSVPTFTRETNITIIQPSGGGTIHREGSFNIEKIGGVSTPLDFTDDVFSIRGNALTTLPNGTVLHMEITEPLIRNIGCPVIVKGKKTITKNSQTFVLDYGNGTCDDMATLTLPGGTVVTIYL
;
A
#
# COMPACT_ATOMS: atom_id res chain seq x y z
N MET A 1 -49.73 -23.65 1.00
CA MET A 1 -49.26 -22.42 0.34
C MET A 1 -48.00 -22.75 -0.43
N LYS A 2 -47.98 -22.42 -1.72
CA LYS A 2 -46.83 -22.59 -2.63
C LYS A 2 -45.87 -21.43 -2.42
N THR A 3 -44.56 -21.69 -2.26
CA THR A 3 -43.51 -20.78 -2.76
C THR A 3 -42.14 -21.47 -2.81
N THR A 4 -41.80 -21.92 -4.02
CA THR A 4 -40.49 -21.88 -4.70
C THR A 4 -39.26 -21.47 -3.88
N ILE A 5 -38.33 -22.42 -3.69
CA ILE A 5 -36.90 -22.15 -3.46
C ILE A 5 -36.26 -21.92 -4.83
N LYS A 6 -35.81 -20.70 -5.09
CA LYS A 6 -34.97 -20.38 -6.25
C LYS A 6 -33.52 -20.72 -5.92
N LEU A 7 -32.95 -21.57 -6.76
CA LEU A 7 -31.53 -21.83 -6.93
C LEU A 7 -30.77 -20.50 -7.10
N LEU A 8 -29.83 -20.19 -6.20
CA LEU A 8 -28.78 -19.20 -6.45
C LEU A 8 -27.49 -19.97 -6.66
N MET A 9 -26.95 -19.86 -7.88
CA MET A 9 -25.72 -20.49 -8.32
C MET A 9 -24.57 -20.14 -7.37
N PHE A 10 -23.88 -21.18 -6.92
CA PHE A 10 -22.54 -21.08 -6.34
C PHE A 10 -21.57 -20.85 -7.51
N THR A 11 -21.26 -19.58 -7.79
CA THR A 11 -20.23 -19.23 -8.78
C THR A 11 -18.88 -19.65 -8.21
N ALA A 12 -18.22 -20.55 -8.93
CA ALA A 12 -16.91 -21.09 -8.63
C ALA A 12 -15.86 -19.96 -8.54
N LEU A 13 -15.08 -19.96 -7.45
CA LEU A 13 -13.80 -19.27 -7.39
C LEU A 13 -12.90 -19.85 -8.49
N MET A 14 -12.61 -19.07 -9.53
CA MET A 14 -11.51 -19.36 -10.45
C MET A 14 -10.21 -18.87 -9.83
N ALA A 15 -9.26 -19.80 -9.71
CA ALA A 15 -7.90 -19.54 -9.32
C ALA A 15 -7.18 -18.67 -10.37
N ILE A 16 -6.42 -17.68 -9.90
CA ILE A 16 -5.42 -16.98 -10.70
C ILE A 16 -4.25 -17.96 -10.88
N SER A 17 -4.27 -18.73 -11.96
CA SER A 17 -3.12 -19.48 -12.44
C SER A 17 -2.37 -18.61 -13.44
N CYS A 18 -1.18 -18.14 -13.08
CA CYS A 18 -0.18 -17.71 -14.06
C CYS A 18 0.31 -18.96 -14.78
N ASN A 19 -0.19 -19.20 -16.00
CA ASN A 19 0.44 -20.15 -16.91
C ASN A 19 1.38 -19.39 -17.85
N SER A 20 2.56 -19.97 -18.05
CA SER A 20 3.54 -19.51 -19.03
C SER A 20 3.09 -19.90 -20.45
N ASP A 21 3.22 -18.92 -21.36
CA ASP A 21 3.23 -18.95 -22.82
C ASP A 21 2.36 -19.95 -23.60
N SER A 22 1.46 -19.40 -24.43
CA SER A 22 1.33 -19.78 -25.85
C SER A 22 0.54 -18.71 -26.62
N ASP A 23 1.13 -18.24 -27.72
CA ASP A 23 0.55 -17.27 -28.67
C ASP A 23 -0.85 -17.67 -29.17
N SER A 24 -1.80 -16.74 -29.05
CA SER A 24 -2.82 -16.49 -30.07
C SER A 24 -3.50 -15.14 -29.80
N SER A 25 -3.55 -14.33 -30.84
CA SER A 25 -4.02 -12.95 -30.88
C SER A 25 -5.42 -12.76 -30.27
N ASN A 26 -5.48 -12.06 -29.14
CA ASN A 26 -6.65 -11.29 -28.73
C ASN A 26 -6.18 -9.94 -28.15
N SER A 27 -6.50 -8.87 -28.87
CA SER A 27 -6.25 -7.49 -28.43
C SER A 27 -7.19 -7.18 -27.27
N GLY A 28 -6.66 -6.81 -26.10
CA GLY A 28 -7.47 -6.35 -24.98
C GLY A 28 -6.99 -6.66 -23.56
N ASN A 29 -5.82 -7.26 -23.35
CA ASN A 29 -5.26 -7.39 -22.00
C ASN A 29 -3.72 -7.34 -21.96
N THR A 30 -3.16 -6.22 -22.42
CA THR A 30 -1.78 -5.85 -22.07
C THR A 30 -1.85 -4.82 -20.95
N GLN A 31 -1.93 -5.28 -19.69
CA GLN A 31 -1.43 -4.43 -18.61
C GLN A 31 0.04 -4.16 -18.93
N ASP A 32 0.38 -2.90 -19.22
CA ASP A 32 1.77 -2.55 -19.45
C ASP A 32 2.57 -2.90 -18.20
N THR A 33 3.54 -3.79 -18.34
CA THR A 33 4.45 -4.25 -17.28
C THR A 33 5.08 -3.10 -16.47
N THR A 34 5.16 -1.91 -17.08
CA THR A 34 5.61 -0.66 -16.46
C THR A 34 4.68 -0.22 -15.32
N VAL A 35 3.38 -0.09 -15.61
CA VAL A 35 2.38 0.36 -14.62
C VAL A 35 2.21 -0.71 -13.54
N ALA A 36 2.27 -1.98 -13.92
CA ALA A 36 2.19 -3.10 -12.98
C ALA A 36 3.35 -3.12 -11.97
N ALA A 37 4.58 -2.81 -12.39
CA ALA A 37 5.73 -2.77 -11.49
C ALA A 37 5.66 -1.60 -10.49
N ASP A 38 5.25 -0.41 -10.94
CA ASP A 38 5.01 0.74 -10.06
C ASP A 38 3.88 0.45 -9.06
N ALA A 39 2.76 -0.12 -9.54
CA ALA A 39 1.64 -0.52 -8.71
C ALA A 39 2.03 -1.57 -7.66
N LYS A 40 2.85 -2.56 -8.04
CA LYS A 40 3.38 -3.56 -7.10
C LYS A 40 4.19 -2.91 -5.98
N ALA A 41 5.11 -2.00 -6.32
CA ALA A 41 5.92 -1.31 -5.31
C ALA A 41 5.06 -0.46 -4.36
N GLN A 42 4.07 0.26 -4.91
CA GLN A 42 3.11 1.03 -4.13
C GLN A 42 2.27 0.15 -3.19
N ALA A 43 1.80 -1.02 -3.66
CA ALA A 43 1.02 -1.93 -2.83
C ALA A 43 1.80 -2.38 -1.58
N PHE A 44 3.11 -2.63 -1.70
CA PHE A 44 3.95 -2.94 -0.55
C PHE A 44 4.13 -1.75 0.42
N GLU A 45 4.27 -0.53 -0.10
CA GLU A 45 4.32 0.68 0.74
C GLU A 45 3.05 0.84 1.57
N GLU A 46 1.88 0.65 0.94
CA GLU A 46 0.57 0.75 1.60
C GLU A 46 0.34 -0.38 2.62
N ASP A 47 0.79 -1.59 2.30
CA ASP A 47 0.73 -2.74 3.18
C ASP A 47 1.52 -2.52 4.49
N VAL A 48 2.78 -2.11 4.37
CA VAL A 48 3.65 -1.84 5.52
C VAL A 48 3.13 -0.67 6.34
N GLU A 49 2.59 0.36 5.67
CA GLU A 49 1.95 1.48 6.33
C GLU A 49 0.77 1.03 7.20
N GLY A 50 -0.08 0.14 6.70
CA GLY A 50 -1.19 -0.42 7.46
C GLY A 50 -0.74 -1.23 8.68
N ILE A 51 0.31 -2.04 8.56
CA ILE A 51 0.92 -2.73 9.71
C ILE A 51 1.41 -1.73 10.76
N LYS A 52 2.12 -0.68 10.33
CA LYS A 52 2.63 0.36 11.23
C LYS A 52 1.49 1.08 11.95
N GLU A 53 0.43 1.46 11.24
CA GLU A 53 -0.76 2.08 11.84
C GLU A 53 -1.39 1.17 12.91
N GLU A 54 -1.56 -0.13 12.63
CA GLU A 54 -2.15 -1.08 13.58
C GLU A 54 -1.29 -1.27 14.85
N VAL A 55 0.03 -1.43 14.68
CA VAL A 55 0.98 -1.59 15.81
C VAL A 55 0.98 -0.33 16.69
N LEU A 56 1.10 0.84 16.08
CA LEU A 56 1.18 2.11 16.82
C LEU A 56 -0.16 2.48 17.46
N ALA A 57 -1.29 2.20 16.81
CA ALA A 57 -2.60 2.33 17.42
C ALA A 57 -2.76 1.42 18.65
N GLY A 58 -2.27 0.18 18.58
CA GLY A 58 -2.29 -0.77 19.70
C GLY A 58 -1.50 -0.31 20.94
N ASP A 59 -0.45 0.49 20.77
CA ASP A 59 0.35 1.08 21.86
C ASP A 59 -0.08 2.51 22.23
N GLY A 60 -1.21 3.00 21.70
CA GLY A 60 -1.74 4.33 22.01
C GLY A 60 -0.95 5.49 21.40
N TYR A 61 -0.19 5.25 20.33
CA TYR A 61 0.40 6.31 19.51
C TYR A 61 -0.67 7.07 18.74
N TYR A 62 -1.67 6.34 18.24
CA TYR A 62 -2.83 6.84 17.49
C TYR A 62 -4.14 6.38 18.13
N ALA A 63 -5.25 6.99 17.75
CA ALA A 63 -6.57 6.49 18.11
C ALA A 63 -6.85 5.19 17.33
N SER A 64 -7.38 4.17 18.01
CA SER A 64 -7.51 2.80 17.48
C SER A 64 -8.63 2.66 16.45
N LYS A 65 -8.28 2.15 15.25
CA LYS A 65 -9.25 1.67 14.25
C LYS A 65 -9.62 0.21 14.58
N ASN A 66 -10.90 -0.08 14.75
CA ASN A 66 -11.39 -1.44 15.03
C ASN A 66 -11.72 -2.28 13.77
N ALA A 67 -11.44 -1.80 12.55
CA ALA A 67 -12.16 -2.29 11.37
C ALA A 67 -11.36 -3.00 10.27
N ASP A 68 -10.02 -2.90 10.23
CA ASP A 68 -9.27 -3.61 9.18
C ASP A 68 -7.85 -3.94 9.67
N THR A 69 -7.62 -5.21 10.02
CA THR A 69 -6.34 -5.67 10.55
C THR A 69 -5.45 -6.15 9.42
N GLN A 70 -4.41 -5.38 9.09
CA GLN A 70 -3.36 -5.83 8.16
C GLN A 70 -2.45 -6.87 8.81
N LEU A 71 -2.40 -6.89 10.15
CA LEU A 71 -1.69 -7.93 10.87
C LEU A 71 -2.43 -9.28 10.77
N PRO A 72 -1.72 -10.38 10.45
CA PRO A 72 -2.25 -11.74 10.56
C PRO A 72 -2.76 -12.08 11.96
N PRO A 73 -3.53 -13.15 12.19
CA PRO A 73 -3.97 -13.57 13.53
C PRO A 73 -2.83 -13.69 14.56
N SER A 74 -3.12 -13.40 15.83
CA SER A 74 -2.12 -13.43 16.91
C SER A 74 -1.56 -14.84 17.18
N SER A 75 -2.21 -15.88 16.66
CA SER A 75 -1.76 -17.27 16.75
C SER A 75 -0.53 -17.59 15.91
N CYS A 76 -0.18 -16.77 14.91
CA CYS A 76 1.02 -17.00 14.07
C CYS A 76 1.99 -15.81 13.99
N ARG A 77 1.76 -14.75 14.78
CA ARG A 77 2.69 -13.62 14.92
C ARG A 77 3.03 -13.34 16.38
N VAL A 78 4.21 -12.81 16.63
CA VAL A 78 4.62 -12.33 17.95
C VAL A 78 5.00 -10.86 17.85
N ILE A 79 4.38 -10.02 18.67
CA ILE A 79 4.74 -8.60 18.78
C ILE A 79 5.40 -8.37 20.13
N THR A 80 6.64 -7.90 20.12
CA THR A 80 7.36 -7.46 21.33
C THR A 80 7.72 -6.01 21.24
N GLN A 81 7.80 -5.35 22.39
CA GLN A 81 8.15 -3.94 22.50
C GLN A 81 9.30 -3.77 23.49
N GLU A 82 10.27 -2.96 23.12
CA GLU A 82 11.35 -2.51 24.01
C GLU A 82 11.44 -0.99 24.02
N THR A 83 11.92 -0.42 25.12
CA THR A 83 12.23 1.01 25.20
C THR A 83 13.72 1.18 25.02
N LEU A 84 14.10 1.98 24.01
CA LEU A 84 15.48 2.28 23.71
C LEU A 84 16.06 3.30 24.70
N THR A 85 17.38 3.41 24.74
CA THR A 85 18.11 4.30 25.67
C THR A 85 17.76 5.78 25.48
N ASN A 86 17.35 6.19 24.28
CA ASN A 86 16.89 7.54 23.97
C ASN A 86 15.40 7.77 24.28
N GLY A 87 14.69 6.77 24.81
CA GLY A 87 13.26 6.84 25.14
C GLY A 87 12.33 6.39 24.02
N ASP A 88 12.84 6.10 22.82
CA ASP A 88 12.05 5.60 21.71
C ASP A 88 11.48 4.21 21.99
N LYS A 89 10.35 3.89 21.37
CA LYS A 89 9.76 2.55 21.44
C LYS A 89 10.12 1.78 20.17
N LYS A 90 10.74 0.62 20.34
CA LYS A 90 11.01 -0.31 19.24
C LYS A 90 10.08 -1.49 19.34
N PHE A 91 9.28 -1.67 18.30
CA PHE A 91 8.38 -2.78 18.11
C PHE A 91 9.02 -3.78 17.16
N LYS A 92 8.93 -5.05 17.50
CA LYS A 92 9.32 -6.18 16.65
C LYS A 92 8.04 -6.95 16.33
N VAL A 93 7.66 -6.99 15.06
CA VAL A 93 6.57 -7.84 14.55
C VAL A 93 7.22 -9.05 13.88
N ASP A 94 7.15 -10.20 14.55
CA ASP A 94 7.77 -11.46 14.12
C ASP A 94 6.71 -12.41 13.57
N PHE A 95 6.80 -12.72 12.28
CA PHE A 95 5.89 -13.63 11.57
C PHE A 95 6.42 -15.08 11.54
N GLY A 96 7.55 -15.35 12.19
CA GLY A 96 8.21 -16.64 12.18
C GLY A 96 8.53 -17.11 10.76
N THR A 97 8.25 -18.37 10.47
CA THR A 97 8.52 -19.00 9.17
C THR A 97 7.37 -18.89 8.17
N GLY A 98 6.23 -18.31 8.55
CA GLY A 98 5.02 -18.28 7.72
C GLY A 98 3.76 -18.03 8.53
N CYS A 99 3.02 -16.99 8.17
CA CYS A 99 1.81 -16.55 8.83
C CYS A 99 0.91 -15.85 7.80
N VAL A 100 -0.28 -16.42 7.59
CA VAL A 100 -1.23 -15.93 6.58
C VAL A 100 -2.16 -14.90 7.20
N ASP A 101 -2.28 -13.73 6.58
CA ASP A 101 -3.19 -12.68 7.03
C ASP A 101 -4.63 -12.87 6.53
N ALA A 102 -5.53 -11.98 6.97
CA ALA A 102 -6.94 -11.99 6.56
C ALA A 102 -7.14 -11.77 5.04
N ASN A 103 -6.15 -11.17 4.37
CA ASN A 103 -6.14 -10.90 2.93
C ASN A 103 -5.50 -12.05 2.13
N GLY A 104 -5.08 -13.13 2.81
CA GLY A 104 -4.46 -14.30 2.18
C GLY A 104 -2.97 -14.14 1.87
N ASN A 105 -2.33 -13.05 2.30
CA ASN A 105 -0.88 -12.90 2.10
C ASN A 105 -0.12 -13.78 3.07
N ASN A 106 0.87 -14.51 2.57
CA ASN A 106 1.77 -15.29 3.39
C ASN A 106 3.00 -14.46 3.78
N ARG A 107 3.22 -14.26 5.07
CA ARG A 107 4.30 -13.42 5.63
C ARG A 107 5.26 -14.24 6.46
N SER A 108 6.55 -13.95 6.39
CA SER A 108 7.58 -14.56 7.24
C SER A 108 8.69 -13.55 7.56
N GLY A 109 9.48 -13.81 8.61
CA GLY A 109 10.53 -12.89 9.05
C GLY A 109 10.01 -11.77 9.93
N ILE A 110 10.73 -10.64 9.98
CA ILE A 110 10.51 -9.61 11.00
C ILE A 110 10.39 -8.21 10.37
N ILE A 111 9.40 -7.45 10.82
CA ILE A 111 9.33 -6.00 10.64
C ILE A 111 9.68 -5.33 11.98
N TYR A 112 10.60 -4.37 11.94
CA TYR A 112 10.88 -3.48 13.07
C TYR A 112 10.28 -2.11 12.83
N ILE A 113 9.66 -1.54 13.86
CA ILE A 113 9.14 -0.17 13.86
C ILE A 113 9.75 0.54 15.05
N VAL A 114 10.53 1.59 14.81
CA VAL A 114 11.07 2.46 15.87
C VAL A 114 10.28 3.75 15.86
N ALA A 115 9.51 3.99 16.92
CA ALA A 115 8.64 5.14 17.05
C ALA A 115 9.17 6.13 18.09
N HIS A 116 9.21 7.40 17.70
CA HIS A 116 9.53 8.52 18.56
C HIS A 116 8.32 9.45 18.68
N ARG A 117 8.04 9.95 19.89
CA ARG A 117 6.99 10.94 20.14
C ARG A 117 7.62 12.22 20.65
N ASN A 118 7.57 13.26 19.84
CA ASN A 118 8.00 14.61 20.21
C ASN A 118 6.78 15.46 20.58
N THR A 119 6.58 15.65 21.89
CA THR A 119 5.46 16.43 22.42
C THR A 119 5.59 17.93 22.19
N THR A 120 6.79 18.45 21.94
CA THR A 120 7.02 19.88 21.69
C THR A 120 6.46 20.29 20.32
N ASN A 121 6.61 19.42 19.32
CA ASN A 121 6.20 19.69 17.95
C ASN A 121 4.87 19.00 17.57
N ASN A 122 4.21 18.31 18.51
CA ASN A 122 3.08 17.41 18.22
C ASN A 122 3.38 16.44 17.07
N GLU A 123 4.59 15.88 17.10
CA GLU A 123 5.13 15.02 16.04
C GLU A 123 5.32 13.59 16.55
N ILE A 124 4.96 12.62 15.71
CA ILE A 124 5.30 11.22 15.88
C ILE A 124 6.07 10.79 14.65
N THR A 125 7.26 10.24 14.82
CA THR A 125 8.01 9.63 13.74
C THR A 125 8.07 8.12 13.91
N ALA A 126 8.12 7.40 12.79
CA ALA A 126 8.24 5.95 12.73
C ALA A 126 9.26 5.57 11.65
N ALA A 127 10.33 4.89 12.05
CA ALA A 127 11.31 4.31 11.13
C ALA A 127 11.07 2.79 11.05
N ILE A 128 10.74 2.31 9.85
CA ILE A 128 10.42 0.91 9.58
C ILE A 128 11.59 0.25 8.86
N THR A 129 12.00 -0.92 9.35
CA THR A 129 13.08 -1.74 8.77
C THR A 129 12.67 -3.21 8.75
N PHE A 130 13.40 -4.00 7.97
CA PHE A 130 13.07 -5.40 7.69
C PHE A 130 14.25 -6.30 8.06
N ASP A 131 13.98 -7.43 8.71
CA ASP A 131 14.95 -8.50 8.93
C ASP A 131 14.40 -9.81 8.38
N ASN A 132 15.00 -10.25 7.28
CA ASN A 132 14.59 -11.44 6.53
C ASN A 132 13.07 -11.51 6.31
N TYR A 133 12.45 -10.36 6.06
CA TYR A 133 11.01 -10.27 5.86
C TYR A 133 10.63 -10.66 4.43
N TYR A 134 9.58 -11.46 4.32
CA TYR A 134 8.99 -11.85 3.05
C TYR A 134 7.48 -11.70 3.10
N ILE A 135 6.91 -11.29 1.98
CA ILE A 135 5.47 -11.30 1.73
C ILE A 135 5.21 -11.94 0.36
N ASN A 136 4.41 -12.99 0.31
CA ASN A 136 4.13 -13.75 -0.92
C ASN A 136 5.42 -14.11 -1.68
N SER A 137 6.43 -14.59 -0.93
CA SER A 137 7.77 -14.95 -1.43
C SER A 137 8.63 -13.81 -1.99
N HIS A 138 8.18 -12.56 -1.93
CA HIS A 138 9.02 -11.40 -2.23
C HIS A 138 9.78 -10.99 -0.97
N LYS A 139 11.12 -10.92 -1.04
CA LYS A 139 11.92 -10.40 0.07
C LYS A 139 11.91 -8.87 0.04
N ILE A 140 11.68 -8.25 1.18
CA ILE A 140 11.72 -6.79 1.31
C ILE A 140 12.90 -6.38 2.18
N GLU A 141 13.66 -5.40 1.71
CA GLU A 141 14.79 -4.80 2.41
C GLU A 141 14.69 -3.26 2.30
N GLY A 142 15.47 -2.55 3.13
CA GLY A 142 15.52 -1.08 3.13
C GLY A 142 14.71 -0.46 4.26
N THR A 143 14.21 0.76 4.03
CA THR A 143 13.58 1.61 5.04
C THR A 143 12.34 2.32 4.52
N ILE A 144 11.34 2.46 5.38
CA ILE A 144 10.23 3.41 5.20
C ILE A 144 10.22 4.31 6.44
N ASN A 145 10.30 5.62 6.24
CA ASN A 145 10.25 6.60 7.31
C ASN A 145 8.96 7.42 7.18
N VAL A 146 8.23 7.54 8.29
CA VAL A 146 6.99 8.31 8.35
C VAL A 146 7.11 9.36 9.45
N SER A 147 6.79 10.61 9.17
CA SER A 147 6.51 11.62 10.20
C SER A 147 5.05 11.97 10.14
N ARG A 148 4.42 12.12 11.31
CA ARG A 148 3.05 12.59 11.48
C ARG A 148 3.07 13.80 12.38
N VAL A 149 2.62 14.93 11.87
CA VAL A 149 2.50 16.20 12.59
C VAL A 149 1.03 16.60 12.65
N VAL A 150 0.57 17.06 13.82
CA VAL A 150 -0.79 17.62 13.95
C VAL A 150 -0.71 19.13 14.00
N VAL A 151 -1.24 19.80 12.97
CA VAL A 151 -1.34 21.25 12.89
C VAL A 151 -2.82 21.62 12.89
N ASN A 152 -3.26 22.47 13.84
CA ASN A 152 -4.66 22.90 13.95
C ASN A 152 -5.68 21.75 13.93
N SER A 153 -5.37 20.67 14.66
CA SER A 153 -6.17 19.42 14.72
C SER A 153 -6.25 18.62 13.42
N VAL A 154 -5.52 19.02 12.37
CA VAL A 154 -5.41 18.27 11.12
C VAL A 154 -4.08 17.51 11.11
N PRO A 155 -4.11 16.17 11.00
CA PRO A 155 -2.90 15.39 10.84
C PRO A 155 -2.38 15.46 9.40
N THR A 156 -1.10 15.80 9.27
CA THR A 156 -0.32 15.73 8.03
C THR A 156 0.80 14.71 8.24
N PHE A 157 1.07 13.93 7.19
CA PHE A 157 2.08 12.90 7.19
C PHE A 157 3.06 13.15 6.07
N THR A 158 4.34 12.93 6.35
CA THR A 158 5.37 12.78 5.31
C THR A 158 5.84 11.32 5.32
N ARG A 159 6.03 10.75 4.14
CA ARG A 159 6.56 9.40 3.99
C ARG A 159 7.69 9.40 2.99
N GLU A 160 8.85 8.93 3.45
CA GLU A 160 10.04 8.71 2.64
C GLU A 160 10.30 7.22 2.55
N THR A 161 10.36 6.69 1.34
CA THR A 161 10.59 5.26 1.08
C THR A 161 11.90 5.07 0.36
N ASN A 162 12.68 4.08 0.79
CA ASN A 162 13.82 3.54 0.06
C ASN A 162 13.84 2.03 0.32
N ILE A 163 13.19 1.26 -0.56
CA ILE A 163 13.04 -0.18 -0.38
C ILE A 163 13.53 -0.96 -1.61
N THR A 164 13.94 -2.18 -1.33
CA THR A 164 14.34 -3.18 -2.32
C THR A 164 13.39 -4.36 -2.23
N ILE A 165 12.79 -4.73 -3.36
CA ILE A 165 11.89 -5.87 -3.50
C ILE A 165 12.60 -6.92 -4.36
N ILE A 166 13.03 -8.01 -3.73
CA ILE A 166 13.66 -9.14 -4.42
C ILE A 166 12.55 -10.14 -4.77
N GLN A 167 12.31 -10.31 -6.07
CA GLN A 167 11.24 -11.16 -6.57
C GLN A 167 11.62 -12.65 -6.45
N PRO A 168 10.64 -13.54 -6.22
CA PRO A 168 10.90 -14.98 -6.14
C PRO A 168 11.39 -15.56 -7.48
N SER A 169 11.91 -16.78 -7.43
CA SER A 169 12.27 -17.57 -8.62
C SER A 169 13.23 -16.87 -9.59
N GLY A 170 14.08 -15.97 -9.09
CA GLY A 170 15.02 -15.23 -9.93
C GLY A 170 14.39 -14.12 -10.78
N GLY A 171 13.18 -13.65 -10.44
CA GLY A 171 12.51 -12.54 -11.13
C GLY A 171 13.23 -11.19 -11.03
N GLY A 172 14.39 -11.15 -10.39
CA GLY A 172 15.23 -9.97 -10.24
C GLY A 172 14.77 -9.02 -9.13
N THR A 173 15.39 -7.85 -9.09
CA THR A 173 15.24 -6.89 -8.00
C THR A 173 14.61 -5.59 -8.49
N ILE A 174 13.58 -5.12 -7.78
CA ILE A 174 12.97 -3.80 -7.97
C ILE A 174 13.45 -2.89 -6.84
N HIS A 175 13.91 -1.69 -7.16
CA HIS A 175 14.25 -0.67 -6.16
C HIS A 175 13.24 0.46 -6.24
N ARG A 176 12.79 0.96 -5.10
CA ARG A 176 11.78 2.01 -5.00
C ARG A 176 12.23 3.09 -4.04
N GLU A 177 12.34 4.30 -4.57
CA GLU A 177 12.53 5.52 -3.80
C GLU A 177 11.29 6.39 -3.96
N GLY A 178 10.82 7.07 -2.90
CA GLY A 178 9.64 7.93 -3.02
C GLY A 178 9.43 8.84 -1.84
N SER A 179 8.83 10.00 -2.13
CA SER A 179 8.51 11.04 -1.16
C SER A 179 7.04 11.42 -1.31
N PHE A 180 6.29 11.31 -0.22
CA PHE A 180 4.85 11.55 -0.21
C PHE A 180 4.44 12.46 0.94
N ASN A 181 3.50 13.36 0.65
CA ASN A 181 2.78 14.16 1.62
C ASN A 181 1.33 13.69 1.63
N ILE A 182 0.84 13.28 2.81
CA ILE A 182 -0.54 12.85 3.02
C ILE A 182 -1.21 13.81 4.00
N GLU A 183 -2.36 14.34 3.65
CA GLU A 183 -3.13 15.27 4.48
C GLU A 183 -4.52 14.71 4.72
N LYS A 184 -4.98 14.71 5.98
CA LYS A 184 -6.38 14.40 6.29
C LYS A 184 -7.26 15.60 5.93
N ILE A 185 -8.18 15.41 5.00
CA ILE A 185 -9.08 16.45 4.47
C ILE A 185 -10.56 16.20 4.78
N GLY A 186 -10.90 15.06 5.41
CA GLY A 186 -12.25 14.71 5.88
C GLY A 186 -12.20 13.89 7.17
N GLY A 187 -13.29 13.85 7.94
CA GLY A 187 -13.38 13.10 9.22
C GLY A 187 -12.72 13.78 10.43
N VAL A 188 -12.36 15.07 10.35
CA VAL A 188 -11.69 15.79 11.46
C VAL A 188 -12.64 16.06 12.63
N SER A 189 -13.93 16.28 12.36
CA SER A 189 -14.97 16.51 13.37
C SER A 189 -15.40 15.27 14.14
N THR A 190 -15.00 14.10 13.67
CA THR A 190 -15.44 12.77 14.12
C THR A 190 -14.22 11.94 14.51
N PRO A 191 -13.37 12.38 15.45
CA PRO A 191 -12.03 11.81 15.68
C PRO A 191 -12.00 10.34 16.15
N LEU A 192 -13.16 9.76 16.48
CA LEU A 192 -13.31 8.35 16.87
C LEU A 192 -14.00 7.50 15.79
N ASP A 193 -14.56 8.14 14.76
CA ASP A 193 -15.05 7.47 13.56
C ASP A 193 -13.99 7.64 12.48
N PHE A 194 -13.41 6.52 12.05
CA PHE A 194 -12.38 6.54 11.01
C PHE A 194 -12.95 6.19 9.64
N THR A 195 -14.22 5.79 9.58
CA THR A 195 -14.86 5.31 8.35
C THR A 195 -15.21 6.46 7.40
N ASP A 196 -15.29 7.68 7.92
CA ASP A 196 -15.50 8.92 7.17
C ASP A 196 -14.21 9.71 6.89
N ASP A 197 -13.05 9.16 7.26
CA ASP A 197 -11.75 9.78 7.04
C ASP A 197 -11.41 9.83 5.55
N VAL A 198 -11.03 11.02 5.10
CA VAL A 198 -10.58 11.26 3.71
C VAL A 198 -9.18 11.84 3.74
N PHE A 199 -8.29 11.28 2.91
CA PHE A 199 -6.90 11.69 2.79
C PHE A 199 -6.60 12.16 1.37
N SER A 200 -5.83 13.24 1.26
CA SER A 200 -5.22 13.73 0.02
C SER A 200 -3.74 13.36 0.00
N ILE A 201 -3.29 12.75 -1.09
CA ILE A 201 -1.91 12.29 -1.26
C ILE A 201 -1.28 13.05 -2.42
N ARG A 202 -0.08 13.58 -2.20
CA ARG A 202 0.81 14.15 -3.22
C ARG A 202 2.19 13.55 -3.07
N GLY A 203 2.97 13.53 -4.14
CA GLY A 203 4.31 12.97 -4.07
C GLY A 203 4.77 12.40 -5.39
N ASN A 204 5.94 11.80 -5.34
CA ASN A 204 6.60 11.22 -6.48
C ASN A 204 7.45 10.01 -6.08
N ALA A 205 7.87 9.26 -7.08
CA ALA A 205 8.68 8.07 -6.89
C ALA A 205 9.57 7.74 -8.07
N LEU A 206 10.67 7.06 -7.77
CA LEU A 206 11.53 6.38 -8.72
C LEU A 206 11.45 4.87 -8.50
N THR A 207 11.12 4.13 -9.55
CA THR A 207 11.11 2.67 -9.53
C THR A 207 12.14 2.14 -10.52
N THR A 208 13.20 1.50 -10.04
CA THR A 208 14.21 0.85 -10.90
C THR A 208 13.88 -0.63 -11.04
N LEU A 209 13.69 -1.08 -12.27
CA LEU A 209 13.34 -2.46 -12.62
C LEU A 209 14.57 -3.36 -12.71
N PRO A 210 14.41 -4.70 -12.72
CA PRO A 210 15.54 -5.64 -12.79
C PRO A 210 16.45 -5.46 -14.00
N ASN A 211 15.92 -4.93 -15.12
CA ASN A 211 16.68 -4.66 -16.34
C ASN A 211 17.37 -3.28 -16.35
N GLY A 212 17.34 -2.54 -15.23
CA GLY A 212 17.91 -1.19 -15.10
C GLY A 212 17.02 -0.06 -15.63
N THR A 213 15.82 -0.36 -16.15
CA THR A 213 14.86 0.69 -16.54
C THR A 213 14.37 1.44 -15.31
N VAL A 214 14.40 2.78 -15.37
CA VAL A 214 13.87 3.64 -14.31
C VAL A 214 12.51 4.20 -14.72
N LEU A 215 11.54 4.11 -13.81
CA LEU A 215 10.22 4.70 -13.93
C LEU A 215 10.14 5.92 -13.03
N HIS A 216 9.66 7.03 -13.57
CA HIS A 216 9.40 8.26 -12.82
C HIS A 216 7.90 8.41 -12.62
N MET A 217 7.41 8.23 -11.40
CA MET A 217 6.03 8.43 -11.05
C MET A 217 5.85 9.80 -10.37
N GLU A 218 4.85 10.56 -10.78
CA GLU A 218 4.46 11.82 -10.16
C GLU A 218 2.94 11.89 -10.01
N ILE A 219 2.47 12.27 -8.83
CA ILE A 219 1.06 12.58 -8.61
C ILE A 219 0.78 13.99 -9.14
N THR A 220 0.19 14.08 -10.32
CA THR A 220 -0.09 15.34 -11.02
C THR A 220 -1.41 15.98 -10.60
N GLU A 221 -2.38 15.16 -10.16
CA GLU A 221 -3.56 15.62 -9.45
C GLU A 221 -3.67 14.84 -8.13
N PRO A 222 -3.88 15.51 -6.98
CA PRO A 222 -3.82 14.85 -5.67
C PRO A 222 -4.74 13.62 -5.62
N LEU A 223 -4.19 12.50 -5.19
CA LEU A 223 -4.96 11.27 -5.05
C LEU A 223 -5.83 11.38 -3.80
N ILE A 224 -7.10 11.03 -3.91
CA ILE A 224 -8.05 11.06 -2.81
C ILE A 224 -8.36 9.63 -2.38
N ARG A 225 -8.03 9.31 -1.12
CA ARG A 225 -8.36 8.04 -0.49
C ARG A 225 -9.43 8.27 0.58
N ASN A 226 -10.58 7.64 0.40
CA ASN A 226 -11.61 7.56 1.44
C ASN A 226 -11.43 6.22 2.16
N ILE A 227 -11.31 6.21 3.49
CA ILE A 227 -11.16 4.95 4.26
C ILE A 227 -12.37 4.03 4.08
N GLY A 228 -13.57 4.58 3.87
CA GLY A 228 -14.76 3.79 3.55
C GLY A 228 -14.76 3.14 2.16
N CYS A 229 -13.72 3.38 1.34
CA CYS A 229 -13.57 2.80 0.02
C CYS A 229 -12.23 2.05 -0.09
N PRO A 230 -12.21 0.80 -0.61
CA PRO A 230 -10.97 0.02 -0.70
C PRO A 230 -9.95 0.60 -1.70
N VAL A 231 -10.39 1.51 -2.57
CA VAL A 231 -9.60 2.06 -3.68
C VAL A 231 -9.46 3.58 -3.59
N ILE A 232 -8.48 4.12 -4.32
CA ILE A 232 -8.35 5.56 -4.56
C ILE A 232 -9.49 5.98 -5.47
N VAL A 233 -10.27 6.98 -5.05
CA VAL A 233 -11.52 7.35 -5.74
C VAL A 233 -11.36 8.51 -6.72
N LYS A 234 -10.25 9.23 -6.67
CA LYS A 234 -10.02 10.44 -7.48
C LYS A 234 -8.53 10.79 -7.56
N GLY A 235 -8.17 11.46 -8.63
CA GLY A 235 -6.84 12.05 -8.84
C GLY A 235 -6.09 11.36 -9.97
N LYS A 236 -4.89 11.84 -10.24
CA LYS A 236 -4.09 11.37 -11.37
C LYS A 236 -2.63 11.22 -10.97
N LYS A 237 -2.02 10.16 -11.48
CA LYS A 237 -0.56 10.03 -11.49
C LYS A 237 -0.06 9.79 -12.90
N THR A 238 1.11 10.35 -13.21
CA THR A 238 1.85 10.05 -14.43
C THR A 238 2.98 9.10 -14.10
N ILE A 239 3.28 8.19 -15.02
CA ILE A 239 4.45 7.33 -14.96
C ILE A 239 5.21 7.54 -16.26
N THR A 240 6.47 7.95 -16.17
CA THR A 240 7.33 8.18 -17.32
C THR A 240 8.41 7.12 -17.38
N LYS A 241 8.54 6.49 -18.54
CA LYS A 241 9.55 5.48 -18.87
C LYS A 241 10.27 5.94 -20.13
N ASN A 242 11.52 6.36 -20.03
CA ASN A 242 12.24 7.03 -21.12
C ASN A 242 11.42 8.23 -21.64
N SER A 243 11.05 8.25 -22.93
CA SER A 243 10.20 9.29 -23.54
C SER A 243 8.71 8.92 -23.61
N GLN A 244 8.31 7.84 -22.96
CA GLN A 244 6.92 7.37 -22.94
C GLN A 244 6.25 7.77 -21.63
N THR A 245 5.07 8.38 -21.72
CA THR A 245 4.27 8.78 -20.56
C THR A 245 2.97 7.99 -20.53
N PHE A 246 2.70 7.44 -19.36
CA PHE A 246 1.45 6.78 -18.99
C PHE A 246 0.71 7.68 -18.01
N VAL A 247 -0.60 7.81 -18.15
CA VAL A 247 -1.43 8.58 -17.21
C VAL A 247 -2.47 7.67 -16.62
N LEU A 248 -2.44 7.50 -15.30
CA LEU A 248 -3.47 6.79 -14.56
C LEU A 248 -4.40 7.80 -13.88
N ASP A 249 -5.67 7.75 -14.24
CA ASP A 249 -6.74 8.60 -13.69
C ASP A 249 -7.77 7.74 -12.95
N TYR A 250 -7.90 8.00 -11.65
CA TYR A 250 -8.77 7.27 -10.71
C TYR A 250 -10.23 7.75 -10.74
N GLY A 251 -10.59 8.66 -11.64
CA GLY A 251 -11.95 9.12 -11.80
C GLY A 251 -12.31 10.30 -10.90
N ASN A 252 -13.59 10.41 -10.54
CA ASN A 252 -14.20 11.66 -10.08
C ASN A 252 -14.60 11.69 -8.59
N GLY A 253 -14.35 10.61 -7.84
CA GLY A 253 -14.76 10.46 -6.45
C GLY A 253 -15.78 9.35 -6.20
N THR A 254 -16.23 8.65 -7.25
CA THR A 254 -17.11 7.48 -7.10
C THR A 254 -16.32 6.32 -6.50
N CYS A 255 -16.89 5.61 -5.53
CA CYS A 255 -16.29 4.39 -4.99
C CYS A 255 -16.64 3.22 -5.91
N ASP A 256 -15.88 3.10 -7.00
CA ASP A 256 -15.87 1.97 -7.91
C ASP A 256 -14.41 1.53 -8.13
N ASP A 257 -14.21 0.30 -8.59
CA ASP A 257 -12.89 -0.29 -8.84
C ASP A 257 -12.33 0.11 -10.21
N MET A 258 -12.82 1.18 -10.85
CA MET A 258 -12.46 1.54 -12.21
C MET A 258 -11.48 2.72 -12.25
N ALA A 259 -10.44 2.59 -13.06
CA ALA A 259 -9.56 3.70 -13.44
C ALA A 259 -9.36 3.72 -14.95
N THR A 260 -8.86 4.84 -15.47
CA THR A 260 -8.47 4.94 -16.88
C THR A 260 -6.97 5.09 -17.01
N LEU A 261 -6.37 4.26 -17.86
CA LEU A 261 -4.96 4.31 -18.21
C LEU A 261 -4.84 4.87 -19.63
N THR A 262 -4.20 6.02 -19.76
CA THR A 262 -3.78 6.57 -21.05
C THR A 262 -2.37 6.08 -21.36
N LEU A 263 -2.24 5.33 -22.46
CA LEU A 263 -0.99 4.80 -22.97
C LEU A 263 -0.22 5.85 -23.80
N PRO A 264 1.08 5.63 -24.03
CA PRO A 264 1.85 6.39 -25.01
C PRO A 264 1.14 6.38 -26.38
N GLY A 265 0.93 7.56 -26.95
CA GLY A 265 0.16 7.72 -28.19
C GLY A 265 -1.34 7.99 -27.99
N GLY A 266 -1.81 8.10 -26.73
CA GLY A 266 -3.14 8.61 -26.40
C GLY A 266 -4.26 7.57 -26.40
N THR A 267 -3.94 6.29 -26.58
CA THR A 267 -4.93 5.21 -26.41
C THR A 267 -5.36 5.14 -24.95
N VAL A 268 -6.66 5.19 -24.68
CA VAL A 268 -7.23 5.11 -23.33
C VAL A 268 -7.85 3.74 -23.14
N VAL A 269 -7.50 3.08 -22.04
CA VAL A 269 -8.08 1.81 -21.62
C VAL A 269 -8.64 1.92 -20.21
N THR A 270 -9.77 1.27 -19.95
CA THR A 270 -10.26 1.09 -18.59
C THR A 270 -9.52 -0.06 -17.93
N ILE A 271 -9.06 0.15 -16.71
CA ILE A 271 -8.46 -0.88 -15.86
C ILE A 271 -9.27 -1.01 -14.57
N TYR A 272 -9.20 -2.20 -13.98
CA TYR A 272 -9.79 -2.50 -12.68
C TYR A 272 -8.69 -2.60 -11.63
N LEU A 273 -8.91 -1.98 -10.47
CA LEU A 273 -7.94 -1.79 -9.39
C LEU A 273 -7.96 -2.93 -8.35
#